data_AF-Q11ZU4-F1
#
_entry.id   AF-Q11ZU4-F1
#
_cell.length_a   1.000
_cell.length_b   1.000
_cell.length_c   1.000
_cell.angle_alpha   90.00
_cell.angle_beta   90.00
_cell.angle_gamma   90.00
#
_symmetry.space_group_name_H-M   'P 1'
#
loop_
_entity.id
_entity.type
_entity.pdbx_description
1 polymer ?
#
loop_
_entity_poly.entity_id
_entity_poly.type
_entity_poly.pdbx_seq_one_letter_code
_entity_poly.pdbx_strand_id
1 'polypeptide(L)'
;MGEIYQDMVCDLFDTIIERSSDNVVFYRSWKSNQKHRIGVRIRKTRFIIPRFSVSSYGGSLDYESEHFLSDIDKVFGYLHGITEAYDGLVDGFKRNNVLTGDRVATKFFDFRYYKGAGTIHFYPKSEEVVEKINLFVGRLRRWIPGDFSEANQDFKTQYDKGEAFTKDYMDLYKKSARTSYGWDRPALKVLREVKGLDVDGSELDRMEAAIDAVHDEQGLRCGPALAGPGQSDIRQIAHEPTDSGQFLLLAA
;
A
#
# COMPACT_ATOMS: atom_id res chain seq x y z
N MET A 1 -19.74 12.30 -11.56
CA MET A 1 -19.89 11.89 -10.14
C MET A 1 -18.79 10.92 -9.68
N GLY A 2 -17.81 10.54 -10.52
CA GLY A 2 -16.78 9.55 -10.17
C GLY A 2 -15.45 10.12 -9.64
N GLU A 3 -15.03 11.32 -10.07
CA GLU A 3 -13.70 11.86 -9.74
C GLU A 3 -13.56 12.22 -8.25
N ILE A 4 -14.54 12.91 -7.67
CA ILE A 4 -14.50 13.32 -6.25
C ILE A 4 -14.39 12.11 -5.31
N TYR A 5 -15.15 11.03 -5.56
CA TYR A 5 -15.07 9.82 -4.75
C TYR A 5 -13.76 9.06 -4.98
N GLN A 6 -13.24 9.07 -6.21
CA GLN A 6 -11.93 8.49 -6.51
C GLN A 6 -10.82 9.20 -5.74
N ASP A 7 -10.85 10.53 -5.69
CA ASP A 7 -9.87 11.34 -4.95
C ASP A 7 -9.98 11.07 -3.45
N MET A 8 -11.20 11.06 -2.89
CA MET A 8 -11.42 10.74 -1.47
C MET A 8 -10.90 9.34 -1.09
N VAL A 9 -11.13 8.33 -1.95
CA VAL A 9 -10.62 6.96 -1.74
C VAL A 9 -9.09 6.95 -1.79
N CYS A 10 -8.48 7.63 -2.76
CA CYS A 10 -7.03 7.76 -2.87
C CYS A 10 -6.41 8.50 -1.68
N ASP A 11 -7.03 9.58 -1.23
CA ASP A 11 -6.54 10.39 -0.11
C ASP A 11 -6.58 9.63 1.20
N LEU A 12 -7.67 8.87 1.45
CA LEU A 12 -7.73 7.98 2.61
C LEU A 12 -6.64 6.91 2.54
N PHE A 13 -6.51 6.24 1.39
CA PHE A 13 -5.50 5.21 1.17
C PHE A 13 -4.09 5.76 1.41
N ASP A 14 -3.77 6.91 0.83
CA ASP A 14 -2.48 7.59 1.00
C ASP A 14 -2.21 7.96 2.44
N THR A 15 -3.23 8.49 3.12
CA THR A 15 -3.12 8.83 4.54
C THR A 15 -2.81 7.60 5.37
N ILE A 16 -3.44 6.45 5.12
CA ILE A 16 -3.15 5.21 5.84
C ILE A 16 -1.69 4.76 5.60
N ILE A 17 -1.24 4.80 4.34
CA ILE A 17 0.10 4.35 3.94
C ILE A 17 1.21 5.26 4.46
N GLU A 18 1.04 6.58 4.33
CA GLU A 18 2.02 7.58 4.75
C GLU A 18 2.36 7.43 6.23
N ARG A 19 1.37 7.08 7.05
CA ARG A 19 1.51 7.07 8.52
C ARG A 19 2.44 5.98 9.03
N SER A 20 2.49 4.81 8.39
CA SER A 20 3.41 3.74 8.79
C SER A 20 3.57 2.68 7.69
N SER A 21 4.82 2.25 7.46
CA SER A 21 5.10 1.06 6.63
C SER A 21 4.52 -0.23 7.25
N ASP A 22 4.18 -0.23 8.54
CA ASP A 22 3.51 -1.38 9.17
C ASP A 22 2.07 -1.56 8.66
N ASN A 23 1.47 -0.53 8.07
CA ASN A 23 0.12 -0.60 7.52
C ASN A 23 0.07 -1.29 6.16
N VAL A 24 1.23 -1.54 5.53
CA VAL A 24 1.28 -1.96 4.14
C VAL A 24 1.88 -3.33 3.92
N VAL A 25 1.54 -3.86 2.76
CA VAL A 25 2.17 -4.96 2.08
C VAL A 25 2.81 -4.41 0.82
N PHE A 26 4.09 -4.74 0.62
CA PHE A 26 4.79 -4.45 -0.61
C PHE A 26 4.69 -5.66 -1.55
N TYR A 27 4.79 -5.41 -2.85
CA TYR A 27 4.85 -6.45 -3.87
C TYR A 27 5.46 -5.87 -5.15
N ARG A 28 5.89 -6.74 -6.07
CA ARG A 28 6.34 -6.32 -7.39
C ARG A 28 5.12 -5.90 -8.22
N SER A 29 5.13 -4.65 -8.66
CA SER A 29 4.03 -4.03 -9.39
C SER A 29 3.78 -4.68 -10.76
N TRP A 30 2.53 -4.67 -11.20
CA TRP A 30 2.08 -5.21 -12.49
C TRP A 30 2.75 -4.53 -13.68
N LYS A 31 2.74 -3.19 -13.73
CA LYS A 31 3.42 -2.43 -14.79
C LYS A 31 4.75 -1.91 -14.26
N SER A 32 5.76 -2.78 -14.20
CA SER A 32 7.10 -2.42 -13.72
C SER A 32 7.89 -1.62 -14.78
N ASN A 33 7.58 -0.33 -14.94
CA ASN A 33 8.60 0.62 -15.40
C ASN A 33 9.32 1.21 -14.18
N GLN A 34 10.48 1.86 -14.36
CA GLN A 34 11.31 2.31 -13.23
C GLN A 34 10.52 3.12 -12.17
N LYS A 35 9.53 3.93 -12.58
CA LYS A 35 8.71 4.77 -11.68
C LYS A 35 7.54 4.06 -10.99
N HIS A 36 7.28 2.80 -11.33
CA HIS A 36 6.16 2.01 -10.82
C HIS A 36 6.58 0.58 -10.52
N ARG A 37 7.83 0.37 -10.08
CA ARG A 37 8.42 -0.96 -9.84
C ARG A 37 7.85 -1.68 -8.61
N ILE A 38 7.49 -0.91 -7.58
CA ILE A 38 6.94 -1.44 -6.33
C ILE A 38 5.47 -1.02 -6.20
N GLY A 39 4.60 -2.00 -5.96
CA GLY A 39 3.22 -1.78 -5.57
C GLY A 39 3.08 -1.87 -4.05
N VAL A 40 2.07 -1.17 -3.51
CA VAL A 40 1.67 -1.31 -2.11
C VAL A 40 0.18 -1.54 -1.98
N ARG A 41 -0.21 -2.26 -0.95
CA ARG A 41 -1.61 -2.41 -0.53
C ARG A 41 -1.70 -2.32 0.99
N ILE A 42 -2.85 -1.93 1.52
CA ILE A 42 -3.10 -1.95 2.96
C ILE A 42 -3.20 -3.42 3.42
N ARG A 43 -2.66 -3.71 4.60
CA ARG A 43 -2.82 -5.02 5.26
C ARG A 43 -4.30 -5.32 5.48
N LYS A 44 -4.70 -6.57 5.25
CA LYS A 44 -6.10 -7.02 5.41
C LYS A 44 -6.42 -7.34 6.87
N THR A 45 -5.38 -7.49 7.70
CA THR A 45 -5.50 -7.87 9.11
C THR A 45 -5.68 -6.67 10.05
N ARG A 46 -4.95 -5.57 9.80
CA ARG A 46 -4.97 -4.37 10.64
C ARG A 46 -4.24 -3.19 9.99
N PHE A 47 -4.71 -1.98 10.23
CA PHE A 47 -3.91 -0.76 10.05
C PHE A 47 -3.98 0.14 11.29
N ILE A 48 -2.97 0.99 11.45
CA ILE A 48 -2.75 1.88 12.59
C ILE A 48 -2.75 3.32 12.09
N ILE A 49 -3.50 4.17 12.75
CA ILE A 49 -3.40 5.61 12.52
C ILE A 49 -2.90 6.29 13.80
N PRO A 50 -1.73 6.94 13.75
CA PRO A 50 -1.17 7.71 14.85
C PRO A 50 -1.68 9.15 14.87
N ARG A 51 -1.40 9.83 15.98
CA ARG A 51 -1.74 11.24 16.25
C ARG A 51 -3.24 11.48 16.44
N PHE A 52 -3.92 10.50 17.04
CA PHE A 52 -5.25 10.72 17.59
C PHE A 52 -5.14 11.33 18.97
N SER A 53 -5.56 12.59 19.08
CA SER A 53 -5.69 13.26 20.36
C SER A 53 -7.12 13.12 20.87
N VAL A 54 -7.24 12.79 22.15
CA VAL A 54 -8.51 12.94 22.86
C VAL A 54 -8.34 14.05 23.89
N SER A 55 -9.36 14.86 24.07
CA SER A 55 -9.33 15.92 25.07
C SER A 55 -9.02 15.34 26.45
N SER A 56 -8.07 15.99 27.15
CA SER A 56 -7.64 15.58 28.50
C SER A 56 -8.77 15.68 29.53
N TYR A 57 -9.86 16.40 29.20
CA TYR A 57 -10.97 16.73 30.10
C TYR A 57 -12.31 16.07 29.73
N GLY A 58 -12.28 14.99 28.94
CA GLY A 58 -13.52 14.29 28.58
C GLY A 58 -13.38 13.10 27.66
N GLY A 59 -12.17 12.82 27.13
CA GLY A 59 -11.96 11.69 26.23
C GLY A 59 -12.64 11.86 24.86
N SER A 60 -13.06 13.09 24.52
CA SER A 60 -13.69 13.39 23.23
C SER A 60 -12.64 13.52 22.14
N LEU A 61 -12.98 13.10 20.92
CA LEU A 61 -12.16 13.35 19.73
C LEU A 61 -12.05 14.86 19.45
N ASP A 62 -10.93 15.27 18.86
CA ASP A 62 -10.85 16.57 18.20
C ASP A 62 -11.56 16.53 16.84
N TYR A 63 -11.84 17.72 16.29
CA TYR A 63 -12.58 17.87 15.04
C TYR A 63 -11.93 17.12 13.86
N GLU A 64 -10.60 17.19 13.74
CA GLU A 64 -9.84 16.52 12.68
C GLU A 64 -9.95 15.00 12.79
N SER A 65 -9.87 14.47 14.00
CA SER A 65 -10.02 13.06 14.28
C SER A 65 -11.44 12.57 13.97
N GLU A 66 -12.48 13.34 14.34
CA GLU A 66 -13.87 13.03 13.97
C GLU A 66 -14.07 13.00 12.45
N HIS A 67 -13.54 14.01 11.75
CA HIS A 67 -13.63 14.08 10.29
C HIS A 67 -12.96 12.90 9.62
N PHE A 68 -11.74 12.57 10.03
CA PHE A 68 -11.00 11.45 9.45
C PHE A 68 -11.70 10.11 9.71
N LEU A 69 -12.26 9.88 10.90
CA LEU A 69 -13.07 8.69 11.17
C LEU A 69 -14.35 8.65 10.30
N SER A 70 -15.00 9.80 10.10
CA SER A 70 -16.16 9.92 9.21
C SER A 70 -15.79 9.62 7.75
N ASP A 71 -14.62 10.05 7.28
CA ASP A 71 -14.17 9.81 5.91
C ASP A 71 -13.81 8.34 5.68
N ILE A 72 -13.27 7.64 6.69
CA ILE A 72 -13.15 6.17 6.64
C ILE A 72 -14.53 5.56 6.39
N ASP A 73 -15.54 5.90 7.20
CA ASP A 73 -16.88 5.35 7.02
C ASP A 73 -17.46 5.63 5.63
N LYS A 74 -17.35 6.87 5.14
CA LYS A 74 -17.83 7.23 3.80
C LYS A 74 -17.15 6.43 2.69
N VAL A 75 -15.83 6.30 2.74
CA VAL A 75 -15.06 5.56 1.73
C VAL A 75 -15.45 4.08 1.74
N PHE A 76 -15.50 3.43 2.90
CA PHE A 76 -15.88 2.02 2.96
C PHE A 76 -17.37 1.83 2.66
N GLY A 77 -18.25 2.75 3.07
CA GLY A 77 -19.65 2.77 2.68
C GLY A 77 -19.82 2.78 1.16
N TYR A 78 -19.14 3.72 0.49
CA TYR A 78 -19.13 3.83 -0.97
C TYR A 78 -18.61 2.56 -1.66
N LEU A 79 -17.44 2.06 -1.25
CA LEU A 79 -16.82 0.87 -1.85
C LEU A 79 -17.65 -0.41 -1.64
N HIS A 80 -18.48 -0.45 -0.60
CA HIS A 80 -19.34 -1.59 -0.28
C HIS A 80 -20.80 -1.38 -0.68
N GLY A 81 -21.14 -0.27 -1.36
CA GLY A 81 -22.50 0.00 -1.84
C GLY A 81 -23.51 0.30 -0.73
N ILE A 82 -23.05 0.76 0.43
CA ILE A 82 -23.90 1.15 1.55
C ILE A 82 -24.21 2.64 1.44
N THR A 83 -25.49 2.95 1.24
CA THR A 83 -26.00 4.32 1.11
C THR A 83 -26.78 4.79 2.33
N GLU A 84 -27.07 3.89 3.27
CA GLU A 84 -27.83 4.17 4.48
C GLU A 84 -26.92 4.58 5.63
N ALA A 85 -27.47 5.34 6.59
CA ALA A 85 -26.78 5.65 7.83
C ALA A 85 -26.60 4.38 8.68
N TYR A 86 -25.44 4.24 9.31
CA TYR A 86 -25.13 3.15 10.22
C TYR A 86 -24.25 3.68 11.36
N ASP A 87 -24.16 2.93 12.45
CA ASP A 87 -23.25 3.26 13.54
C ASP A 87 -21.78 3.16 13.07
N GLY A 88 -21.22 4.33 12.75
CA GLY A 88 -19.87 4.50 12.25
C GLY A 88 -18.83 4.58 13.37
N LEU A 89 -17.58 4.83 12.98
CA LEU A 89 -16.43 4.99 13.85
C LEU A 89 -16.56 6.17 14.82
N VAL A 90 -17.10 7.30 14.36
CA VAL A 90 -17.33 8.48 15.23
C VAL A 90 -18.33 8.14 16.34
N ASP A 91 -19.46 7.55 15.99
CA ASP A 91 -20.50 7.15 16.94
C ASP A 91 -20.02 6.04 17.87
N GLY A 92 -19.32 5.05 17.32
CA GLY A 92 -18.65 4.02 18.09
C GLY A 92 -17.69 4.62 19.12
N PHE A 93 -16.93 5.64 18.75
CA PHE A 93 -16.01 6.30 19.68
C PHE A 93 -16.75 7.07 20.77
N LYS A 94 -17.79 7.83 20.42
CA LYS A 94 -18.54 8.68 21.35
C LYS A 94 -19.38 7.89 22.34
N ARG A 95 -19.95 6.75 21.93
CA ARG A 95 -20.87 5.95 22.76
C ARG A 95 -20.16 4.95 23.68
N ASN A 96 -18.85 4.73 23.49
CA ASN A 96 -18.08 3.73 24.24
C ASN A 96 -16.99 4.38 25.08
N ASN A 97 -16.65 3.77 26.22
CA ASN A 97 -15.49 4.19 27.00
C ASN A 97 -14.20 3.67 26.35
N VAL A 98 -13.77 4.30 25.25
CA VAL A 98 -12.58 3.91 24.47
C VAL A 98 -11.26 3.97 25.26
N LEU A 99 -11.26 4.59 26.45
CA LEU A 99 -10.08 4.70 27.30
C LEU A 99 -9.76 3.41 28.07
N THR A 100 -10.68 2.44 28.13
CA THR A 100 -10.41 1.12 28.75
C THR A 100 -9.45 0.28 27.93
N GLY A 101 -9.27 0.63 26.64
CA GLY A 101 -8.51 -0.17 25.70
C GLY A 101 -9.29 -1.37 25.16
N ASP A 102 -10.60 -1.45 25.36
CA ASP A 102 -11.43 -2.48 24.73
C ASP A 102 -11.60 -2.23 23.23
N ARG A 103 -11.97 -3.29 22.50
CA ARG A 103 -12.35 -3.15 21.09
C ARG A 103 -13.80 -2.70 20.99
N VAL A 104 -14.05 -1.72 20.15
CA VAL A 104 -15.38 -1.23 19.80
C VAL A 104 -15.72 -1.70 18.40
N ALA A 105 -16.81 -2.46 18.27
CA ALA A 105 -17.29 -2.95 16.99
C ALA A 105 -18.15 -1.90 16.28
N THR A 106 -17.92 -1.72 14.97
CA THR A 106 -18.70 -0.85 14.08
C THR A 106 -19.11 -1.62 12.82
N LYS A 107 -19.65 -0.97 11.78
CA LYS A 107 -20.06 -1.69 10.56
C LYS A 107 -18.93 -2.46 9.89
N PHE A 108 -17.78 -1.82 9.66
CA PHE A 108 -16.68 -2.38 8.86
C PHE A 108 -15.48 -2.83 9.70
N PHE A 109 -15.30 -2.23 10.88
CA PHE A 109 -14.12 -2.45 11.71
C PHE A 109 -14.50 -2.71 13.16
N ASP A 110 -13.72 -3.52 13.83
CA ASP A 110 -13.47 -3.31 15.25
C ASP A 110 -12.31 -2.32 15.36
N PHE A 111 -12.39 -1.35 16.28
CA PHE A 111 -11.27 -0.46 16.54
C PHE A 111 -10.91 -0.41 18.01
N ARG A 112 -9.66 -0.06 18.30
CA ARG A 112 -9.16 0.12 19.67
C ARG A 112 -8.30 1.38 19.75
N TYR A 113 -8.61 2.23 20.72
CA TYR A 113 -7.79 3.40 21.02
C TYR A 113 -6.71 3.07 22.05
N TYR A 114 -5.48 3.46 21.76
CA TYR A 114 -4.33 3.34 22.64
C TYR A 114 -3.90 4.72 23.13
N LYS A 115 -4.48 5.14 24.26
CA LYS A 115 -4.26 6.47 24.86
C LYS A 115 -2.79 6.84 25.02
N GLY A 116 -1.97 5.91 25.53
CA GLY A 116 -0.55 6.17 25.77
C GLY A 116 0.27 6.45 24.50
N ALA A 117 -0.13 5.86 23.36
CA ALA A 117 0.53 6.05 22.08
C ALA A 117 -0.17 7.09 21.19
N GLY A 118 -1.40 7.50 21.54
CA GLY A 118 -2.24 8.34 20.69
C GLY A 118 -2.54 7.68 19.34
N THR A 119 -2.79 6.36 19.32
CA THR A 119 -3.08 5.60 18.10
C THR A 119 -4.46 4.96 18.14
N ILE A 120 -5.11 4.84 16.98
CA ILE A 120 -6.24 3.93 16.80
C ILE A 120 -5.79 2.78 15.91
N HIS A 121 -6.08 1.56 16.36
CA HIS A 121 -5.88 0.36 15.56
C HIS A 121 -7.23 -0.09 15.01
N PHE A 122 -7.28 -0.30 13.70
CA PHE A 122 -8.48 -0.75 12.98
C PHE A 122 -8.29 -2.21 12.58
N TYR A 123 -9.25 -3.04 12.93
CA TYR A 123 -9.30 -4.47 12.63
C TYR A 123 -10.50 -4.71 11.71
N PRO A 124 -10.28 -4.98 10.42
CA PRO A 124 -11.37 -5.23 9.48
C PRO A 124 -12.19 -6.44 9.92
N LYS A 125 -13.53 -6.38 9.77
CA LYS A 125 -14.41 -7.52 10.08
C LYS A 125 -14.24 -8.70 9.13
N SER A 126 -13.76 -8.43 7.92
CA SER A 126 -13.31 -9.43 6.96
C SER A 126 -12.22 -8.84 6.08
N GLU A 127 -11.43 -9.72 5.46
CA GLU A 127 -10.41 -9.29 4.49
C GLU A 127 -11.00 -8.54 3.30
N GLU A 128 -12.23 -8.89 2.90
CA GLU A 128 -12.95 -8.24 1.79
C GLU A 128 -13.14 -6.73 2.04
N VAL A 129 -13.30 -6.32 3.31
CA VAL A 129 -13.49 -4.91 3.68
C VAL A 129 -12.36 -4.06 3.09
N VAL A 130 -11.12 -4.42 3.41
CA VAL A 130 -9.91 -3.71 2.96
C VAL A 130 -9.52 -4.10 1.54
N GLU A 131 -9.88 -5.28 1.08
CA GLU A 131 -9.55 -5.69 -0.29
C GLU A 131 -10.21 -4.78 -1.33
N LYS A 132 -11.43 -4.28 -1.11
CA LYS A 132 -12.07 -3.37 -2.07
C LYS A 132 -11.28 -2.07 -2.29
N ILE A 133 -10.74 -1.46 -1.23
CA ILE A 133 -9.92 -0.24 -1.38
C ILE A 133 -8.57 -0.57 -2.03
N ASN A 134 -7.96 -1.71 -1.69
CA ASN A 134 -6.72 -2.17 -2.30
C ASN A 134 -6.88 -2.39 -3.81
N LEU A 135 -7.94 -3.08 -4.23
CA LEU A 135 -8.24 -3.32 -5.63
C LEU A 135 -8.57 -2.03 -6.38
N PHE A 136 -9.33 -1.13 -5.76
CA PHE A 136 -9.69 0.15 -6.36
C PHE A 136 -8.44 1.00 -6.65
N VAL A 137 -7.62 1.24 -5.62
CA VAL A 137 -6.42 2.08 -5.74
C VAL A 137 -5.33 1.37 -6.55
N GLY A 138 -5.15 0.08 -6.35
CA GLY A 138 -4.16 -0.71 -7.07
C GLY A 138 -4.39 -0.71 -8.59
N ARG A 139 -5.65 -0.83 -9.05
CA ARG A 139 -6.00 -0.72 -10.47
C ARG A 139 -5.75 0.68 -11.00
N LEU A 140 -6.19 1.70 -10.27
CA LEU A 140 -6.02 3.10 -10.66
C LEU A 140 -4.53 3.46 -10.82
N ARG A 141 -3.68 2.97 -9.91
CA ARG A 141 -2.22 3.17 -9.92
C ARG A 141 -1.47 2.17 -10.80
N ARG A 142 -2.19 1.23 -11.44
CA ARG A 142 -1.63 0.17 -12.28
C ARG A 142 -0.59 -0.69 -11.56
N TRP A 143 -0.72 -0.81 -10.24
CA TRP A 143 0.09 -1.72 -9.43
C TRP A 143 -0.37 -3.16 -9.56
N ILE A 144 -1.65 -3.37 -9.87
CA ILE A 144 -2.24 -4.67 -10.21
C ILE A 144 -2.82 -4.60 -11.64
N PRO A 145 -3.06 -5.74 -12.29
CA PRO A 145 -3.75 -5.76 -13.57
C PRO A 145 -5.18 -5.22 -13.46
N GLY A 146 -5.75 -4.81 -14.60
CA GLY A 146 -7.17 -4.45 -14.68
C GLY A 146 -8.05 -5.62 -14.27
N ASP A 147 -7.76 -6.79 -14.85
CA ASP A 147 -8.30 -8.09 -14.45
C ASP A 147 -7.20 -9.01 -13.92
N PHE A 148 -7.38 -9.59 -12.73
CA PHE A 148 -6.45 -10.58 -12.18
C PHE A 148 -6.32 -11.85 -13.03
N SER A 149 -7.25 -12.13 -13.95
CA SER A 149 -7.09 -13.19 -14.94
C SER A 149 -5.86 -12.97 -15.83
N GLU A 150 -5.47 -11.71 -16.06
CA GLU A 150 -4.28 -11.32 -16.82
C GLU A 150 -2.98 -11.66 -16.09
N ALA A 151 -2.99 -11.83 -14.77
CA ALA A 151 -1.81 -12.14 -13.98
C ALA A 151 -1.48 -13.64 -13.96
N ASN A 152 -0.18 -13.95 -14.05
CA ASN A 152 0.28 -15.32 -13.86
C ASN A 152 0.11 -15.78 -12.40
N GLN A 153 0.32 -17.08 -12.16
CA GLN A 153 0.14 -17.67 -10.83
C GLN A 153 1.12 -17.11 -9.80
N ASP A 154 2.32 -16.73 -10.21
CA ASP A 154 3.34 -16.17 -9.31
C ASP A 154 2.95 -14.79 -8.82
N PHE A 155 2.43 -13.94 -9.71
CA PHE A 155 1.90 -12.62 -9.36
C PHE A 155 0.75 -12.74 -8.36
N LYS A 156 -0.18 -13.67 -8.61
CA LYS A 156 -1.29 -13.96 -7.67
C LYS A 156 -0.74 -14.42 -6.32
N THR A 157 0.23 -15.32 -6.34
CA THR A 157 0.88 -15.86 -5.14
C THR A 157 1.57 -14.78 -4.31
N GLN A 158 2.34 -13.87 -4.92
CA GLN A 158 2.95 -12.75 -4.16
C GLN A 158 1.90 -11.83 -3.55
N TYR A 159 0.78 -11.58 -4.26
CA TYR A 159 -0.23 -10.63 -3.81
C TYR A 159 -1.02 -11.21 -2.64
N ASP A 160 -1.42 -12.48 -2.75
CA ASP A 160 -2.16 -13.21 -1.72
C ASP A 160 -1.31 -13.46 -0.48
N LYS A 161 -0.08 -13.97 -0.66
CA LYS A 161 0.87 -14.21 0.45
C LYS A 161 1.63 -12.95 0.90
N GLY A 162 1.27 -11.78 0.37
CA GLY A 162 2.07 -10.57 0.52
C GLY A 162 2.31 -10.12 1.97
N GLU A 163 1.42 -10.43 2.92
CA GLU A 163 1.69 -10.11 4.34
C GLU A 163 2.87 -10.89 4.92
N ALA A 164 3.03 -12.16 4.51
CA ALA A 164 4.17 -12.99 4.91
C ALA A 164 5.44 -12.51 4.20
N PHE A 165 5.40 -12.37 2.88
CA PHE A 165 6.58 -11.95 2.12
C PHE A 165 7.04 -10.53 2.47
N THR A 166 6.12 -9.61 2.80
CA THR A 166 6.49 -8.26 3.26
C THR A 166 7.36 -8.28 4.49
N LYS A 167 7.15 -9.23 5.42
CA LYS A 167 8.01 -9.36 6.57
C LYS A 167 9.44 -9.69 6.12
N ASP A 168 9.59 -10.63 5.21
CA ASP A 168 10.89 -11.08 4.71
C ASP A 168 11.57 -9.99 3.86
N TYR A 169 10.82 -9.28 3.01
CA TYR A 169 11.30 -8.10 2.28
C TYR A 169 11.85 -7.06 3.25
N MET A 170 11.08 -6.71 4.30
CA MET A 170 11.49 -5.70 5.27
C MET A 170 12.70 -6.15 6.11
N ASP A 171 12.86 -7.44 6.40
CA ASP A 171 14.00 -7.97 7.12
C ASP A 171 15.29 -7.92 6.29
N LEU A 172 15.23 -8.24 4.99
CA LEU A 172 16.35 -8.05 4.06
C LEU A 172 16.65 -6.57 3.82
N TYR A 173 15.61 -5.76 3.61
CA TYR A 173 15.72 -4.31 3.44
C TYR A 173 16.42 -3.65 4.63
N LYS A 174 16.06 -4.01 5.87
CA LYS A 174 16.71 -3.46 7.09
C LYS A 174 18.17 -3.88 7.26
N LYS A 175 18.58 -4.99 6.63
CA LYS A 175 19.97 -5.47 6.58
C LYS A 175 20.78 -4.78 5.47
N SER A 176 20.12 -4.33 4.40
CA SER A 176 20.76 -3.50 3.37
C SER A 176 21.19 -2.16 3.99
N ALA A 177 22.37 -1.66 3.61
CA ALA A 177 23.05 -0.53 4.25
C ALA A 177 22.09 0.62 4.63
N ARG A 178 22.05 0.98 5.92
CA ARG A 178 21.15 2.03 6.42
C ARG A 178 21.68 3.42 6.02
N THR A 179 20.77 4.31 5.65
CA THR A 179 21.06 5.75 5.72
C THR A 179 21.47 6.09 7.16
N SER A 180 22.42 7.01 7.37
CA SER A 180 23.00 7.28 8.70
C SER A 180 22.00 7.84 9.73
N TYR A 181 20.76 8.10 9.32
CA TYR A 181 19.75 8.77 10.14
C TYR A 181 18.61 7.86 10.61
N GLY A 182 18.49 6.62 10.10
CA GLY A 182 17.53 5.64 10.62
C GLY A 182 16.04 5.94 10.38
N TRP A 183 15.72 6.85 9.46
CA TRP A 183 14.34 7.29 9.15
C TRP A 183 13.81 6.76 7.81
N ASP A 184 14.26 5.57 7.41
CA ASP A 184 13.78 4.88 6.21
C ASP A 184 12.27 4.62 6.30
N ARG A 185 11.50 5.10 5.31
CA ARG A 185 10.03 5.00 5.22
C ARG A 185 9.63 4.59 3.79
N PRO A 186 9.82 3.32 3.41
CA PRO A 186 9.69 2.90 2.02
C PRO A 186 8.28 3.09 1.47
N ALA A 187 7.25 2.91 2.31
CA ALA A 187 5.86 3.17 1.97
C ALA A 187 5.61 4.64 1.56
N LEU A 188 6.21 5.59 2.32
CA LEU A 188 6.15 7.02 2.01
C LEU A 188 6.92 7.35 0.72
N LYS A 189 8.05 6.69 0.47
CA LYS A 189 8.81 6.89 -0.77
C LYS A 189 8.05 6.41 -2.00
N VAL A 190 7.41 5.24 -1.94
CA VAL A 190 6.52 4.75 -3.01
C VAL A 190 5.41 5.77 -3.28
N LEU A 191 4.80 6.30 -2.22
CA LEU A 191 3.75 7.30 -2.36
C LEU A 191 4.24 8.59 -3.03
N ARG A 192 5.39 9.10 -2.62
CA ARG A 192 5.99 10.30 -3.21
C ARG A 192 6.37 10.10 -4.67
N GLU A 193 6.93 8.94 -5.03
CA GLU A 193 7.24 8.58 -6.42
C GLU A 193 5.98 8.58 -7.29
N VAL A 194 4.88 7.97 -6.81
CA VAL A 194 3.58 7.95 -7.51
C VAL A 194 3.00 9.35 -7.67
N LYS A 195 3.20 10.23 -6.70
CA LYS A 195 2.79 11.66 -6.78
C LYS A 195 3.71 12.50 -7.67
N GLY A 196 4.72 11.91 -8.31
CA GLY A 196 5.68 12.62 -9.15
C GLY A 196 6.59 13.57 -8.36
N LEU A 197 6.68 13.40 -7.04
CA LEU A 197 7.59 14.18 -6.21
C LEU A 197 9.00 13.64 -6.36
N ASP A 198 9.98 14.54 -6.31
CA ASP A 198 11.38 14.14 -6.31
C ASP A 198 11.70 13.29 -5.07
N VAL A 199 12.27 12.11 -5.33
CA VAL A 199 12.64 11.11 -4.34
C VAL A 199 14.02 10.59 -4.68
N ASP A 200 14.90 10.56 -3.67
CA ASP A 200 16.10 9.74 -3.75
C ASP A 200 15.68 8.26 -3.90
N GLY A 201 15.99 7.69 -5.06
CA GLY A 201 15.64 6.32 -5.44
C GLY A 201 16.35 5.25 -4.64
N SER A 202 17.44 5.59 -3.93
CA SER A 202 18.27 4.63 -3.19
C SER A 202 17.49 3.79 -2.18
N GLU A 203 16.45 4.35 -1.57
CA GLU A 203 15.58 3.66 -0.62
C GLU A 203 14.68 2.64 -1.32
N LEU A 204 14.15 3.00 -2.48
CA LEU A 204 13.29 2.13 -3.29
C LEU A 204 14.11 1.06 -4.03
N ASP A 205 15.34 1.34 -4.42
CA ASP A 205 16.27 0.37 -5.02
C ASP A 205 16.62 -0.74 -4.02
N ARG A 206 16.90 -0.38 -2.77
CA ARG A 206 17.13 -1.36 -1.70
C ARG A 206 15.89 -2.21 -1.42
N MET A 207 14.70 -1.61 -1.49
CA MET A 207 13.45 -2.34 -1.30
C MET A 207 13.15 -3.28 -2.47
N GLU A 208 13.40 -2.84 -3.71
CA GLU A 208 13.27 -3.69 -4.89
C GLU A 208 14.23 -4.88 -4.81
N ALA A 209 15.51 -4.65 -4.49
CA ALA A 209 16.49 -5.71 -4.33
C ALA A 209 16.08 -6.74 -3.26
N ALA A 210 15.44 -6.29 -2.16
CA ALA A 210 14.91 -7.17 -1.14
C ALA A 210 13.71 -8.01 -1.63
N ILE A 211 12.83 -7.41 -2.44
CA ILE A 211 11.70 -8.13 -3.06
C ILE A 211 12.24 -9.19 -4.04
N ASP A 212 13.17 -8.80 -4.91
CA ASP A 212 13.73 -9.69 -5.93
C ASP A 212 14.49 -10.87 -5.28
N ALA A 213 15.25 -10.63 -4.21
CA ALA A 213 15.93 -11.69 -3.46
C ALA A 213 14.96 -12.73 -2.86
N VAL A 214 13.86 -12.28 -2.24
CA VAL A 214 12.83 -13.20 -1.71
C VAL A 214 12.12 -13.92 -2.86
N HIS A 215 11.82 -13.25 -3.96
CA HIS A 215 11.21 -13.89 -5.12
C HIS A 215 12.12 -14.95 -5.73
N ASP A 216 13.42 -14.69 -5.83
CA ASP A 216 14.40 -15.67 -6.31
C ASP A 216 14.47 -16.90 -5.40
N GLU A 217 14.49 -16.71 -4.07
CA GLU A 217 14.47 -17.82 -3.11
C GLU A 217 13.18 -18.66 -3.21
N GLN A 218 12.05 -18.01 -3.46
CA GLN A 218 10.74 -18.66 -3.59
C GLN A 218 10.45 -19.15 -5.03
N GLY A 219 11.35 -18.91 -5.99
CA GLY A 219 11.16 -19.28 -7.40
C GLY A 219 10.06 -18.49 -8.13
N LEU A 220 9.69 -17.30 -7.63
CA LEU A 220 8.61 -16.49 -8.17
C LEU A 220 9.08 -15.64 -9.37
N ARG A 221 8.31 -15.68 -10.46
CA ARG A 221 8.49 -14.87 -11.67
C ARG A 221 7.21 -14.12 -11.98
N CYS A 222 6.96 -13.07 -11.21
CA CYS A 222 5.73 -12.27 -11.29
C CYS A 222 5.63 -11.52 -12.62
N GLY A 223 4.50 -11.67 -13.33
CA GLY A 223 4.29 -11.03 -14.62
C GLY A 223 2.94 -11.41 -15.25
N PRO A 224 2.74 -11.10 -16.54
CA PRO A 224 1.52 -11.47 -17.25
C PRO A 224 1.35 -12.98 -17.39
N ALA A 225 0.10 -13.43 -17.46
CA ALA A 225 -0.27 -14.80 -17.74
C ALA A 225 0.28 -15.18 -19.11
N LEU A 226 1.06 -16.26 -19.14
CA LEU A 226 1.55 -16.81 -20.39
C LEU A 226 0.35 -17.40 -21.14
N ALA A 227 0.05 -16.89 -22.33
CA ALA A 227 -0.80 -17.61 -23.28
C ALA A 227 0.00 -18.84 -23.75
N GLY A 228 -0.45 -20.06 -23.44
CA GLY A 228 0.30 -21.28 -23.78
C GLY A 228 0.32 -21.61 -25.28
N PRO A 229 0.96 -22.72 -25.71
CA PRO A 229 2.21 -23.31 -25.23
C PRO A 229 3.36 -22.84 -26.13
N GLY A 230 4.34 -22.15 -25.54
CA GLY A 230 5.48 -21.61 -26.27
C GLY A 230 6.54 -21.15 -25.29
N GLN A 231 7.15 -22.10 -24.60
CA GLN A 231 8.27 -21.85 -23.73
C GLN A 231 9.50 -21.58 -24.61
N SER A 232 9.74 -20.32 -24.95
CA SER A 232 11.05 -19.84 -25.40
C SER A 232 11.07 -18.31 -25.44
N ASP A 233 12.03 -17.75 -24.70
CA ASP A 233 12.55 -16.38 -24.80
C ASP A 233 11.87 -15.27 -23.99
N ILE A 234 11.96 -15.37 -22.66
CA ILE A 234 12.27 -14.18 -21.85
C ILE A 234 13.80 -14.10 -21.73
N ARG A 235 14.47 -13.79 -22.85
CA ARG A 235 15.86 -13.33 -22.80
C ARG A 235 15.84 -11.82 -22.58
N GLN A 236 16.39 -11.42 -21.45
CA GLN A 236 17.08 -10.15 -21.23
C GLN A 236 16.37 -8.89 -21.76
N ILE A 237 15.62 -8.22 -20.90
CA ILE A 237 15.53 -6.75 -20.97
C ILE A 237 16.84 -6.22 -20.37
N ALA A 238 17.95 -6.44 -21.07
CA ALA A 238 19.19 -5.72 -20.84
C ALA A 238 19.09 -4.42 -21.63
N HIS A 239 19.20 -3.32 -20.91
CA HIS A 239 19.29 -1.97 -21.44
C HIS A 239 20.47 -1.90 -22.43
N GLU A 240 20.19 -1.79 -23.73
CA GLU A 240 21.22 -1.36 -24.68
C GLU A 240 21.48 0.14 -24.46
N PRO A 241 22.75 0.57 -24.34
CA PRO A 241 23.10 1.98 -24.44
C PRO A 241 23.05 2.38 -25.92
N THR A 242 22.30 3.45 -26.22
CA THR A 242 22.28 4.09 -27.54
C THR A 242 23.64 4.71 -27.84
N ASP A 243 24.45 4.00 -28.62
CA ASP A 243 25.70 4.54 -29.17
C ASP A 243 25.37 5.43 -30.37
N SER A 244 25.65 6.73 -30.21
CA SER A 244 25.41 7.74 -31.25
C SER A 244 26.74 8.06 -31.93
N GLY A 245 27.01 7.36 -33.03
CA GLY A 245 27.69 7.88 -34.21
C GLY A 245 29.08 8.51 -34.05
N GLN A 246 30.12 7.67 -34.09
CA GLN A 246 31.40 8.06 -34.67
C GLN A 246 31.24 8.22 -36.20
N PHE A 247 31.26 9.46 -36.69
CA PHE A 247 31.52 9.75 -38.10
C PHE A 247 33.02 9.60 -38.37
N LEU A 248 33.36 8.58 -39.15
CA LEU A 248 34.69 8.36 -39.73
C LEU A 248 35.02 9.45 -40.77
N LEU A 249 36.20 10.05 -40.62
CA LEU A 249 36.98 10.62 -41.72
C LEU A 249 37.26 9.54 -42.77
N LEU A 250 37.23 9.91 -44.07
CA LEU A 250 38.30 9.58 -45.04
C LEU A 250 38.13 10.32 -46.38
N ALA A 251 39.12 11.17 -46.65
CA ALA A 251 39.83 11.44 -47.92
C ALA A 251 39.06 11.61 -49.25
N ALA A 252 39.14 12.83 -49.79
CA ALA A 252 39.82 13.16 -51.06
C ALA A 252 40.22 14.65 -51.05
#